data_AF-A0A099NPJ2-F1
#
_entry.id   AF-A0A099NPJ2-F1
#
_cell.length_a   1.000
_cell.length_b   1.000
_cell.length_c   1.000
_cell.angle_alpha   90.00
_cell.angle_beta   90.00
_cell.angle_gamma   90.00
#
_symmetry.space_group_name_H-M   'P 1'
#
loop_
_entity.id
_entity.type
_entity.pdbx_description
1 polymer ?
#
loop_
_entity_poly.entity_id
_entity_poly.type
_entity_poly.pdbx_seq_one_letter_code
_entity_poly.pdbx_strand_id
1 'polypeptide(L)'
;MNILRLLAFLVASEAWVIPSQFKLETFMDTTPAVPFEIKECPLNLPFSCTNQTLIEDTCCFEYPGGVLLQTQFWDYYPPVGPDDMFTLHGLWPDRCDG
;
A
#
# COMPACT_ATOMS: atom_id res chain seq x y z
N MET A 1 -39.90 -45.44 24.73
CA MET A 1 -39.18 -44.90 25.90
C MET A 1 -37.99 -44.11 25.35
N ASN A 2 -38.12 -42.77 25.36
CA ASN A 2 -37.19 -41.67 24.97
C ASN A 2 -36.48 -41.76 23.61
N ILE A 3 -36.87 -41.09 22.51
CA ILE A 3 -37.32 -39.70 22.23
C ILE A 3 -36.18 -38.65 22.29
N LEU A 4 -35.79 -38.21 21.07
CA LEU A 4 -35.35 -36.88 20.64
C LEU A 4 -34.18 -36.19 21.37
N ARG A 5 -33.08 -36.04 20.64
CA ARG A 5 -32.54 -34.76 20.12
C ARG A 5 -31.07 -35.01 19.77
N LEU A 6 -30.72 -34.96 18.50
CA LEU A 6 -29.51 -34.30 17.97
C LEU A 6 -29.42 -34.59 16.45
N LEU A 7 -30.37 -34.04 15.69
CA LEU A 7 -30.21 -33.81 14.25
C LEU A 7 -30.79 -32.43 13.94
N ALA A 8 -29.91 -31.43 13.93
CA ALA A 8 -30.00 -30.09 13.35
C ALA A 8 -28.81 -29.32 13.97
N PHE A 9 -27.85 -28.76 13.25
CA PHE A 9 -28.04 -27.82 12.17
C PHE A 9 -26.95 -27.93 11.10
N LEU A 10 -27.39 -27.64 9.88
CA LEU A 10 -26.61 -27.40 8.68
C LEU A 10 -25.62 -26.22 8.85
N VAL A 11 -24.48 -26.34 8.16
CA VAL A 11 -23.83 -25.33 7.29
C VAL A 11 -23.88 -23.87 7.75
N ALA A 12 -22.71 -23.30 8.09
CA ALA A 12 -22.31 -21.94 7.68
C ALA A 12 -20.86 -21.64 8.08
N SER A 13 -20.07 -21.24 7.07
CA SER A 13 -18.87 -20.39 7.11
C SER A 13 -17.78 -20.70 8.15
N GLU A 14 -16.63 -21.16 7.65
CA GLU A 14 -15.31 -20.75 8.15
C GLU A 14 -15.22 -19.21 8.02
N ALA A 15 -15.87 -18.50 8.94
CA ALA A 15 -15.57 -17.10 9.16
C ALA A 15 -14.19 -17.08 9.78
N TRP A 16 -13.19 -16.74 8.95
CA TRP A 16 -11.88 -16.33 9.41
C TRP A 16 -12.07 -15.34 10.55
N VAL A 17 -11.83 -15.81 11.77
CA VAL A 17 -11.68 -14.96 12.93
C VAL A 17 -10.44 -14.13 12.66
N ILE A 18 -10.63 -12.91 12.16
CA ILE A 18 -9.59 -11.89 12.15
C ILE A 18 -9.23 -11.70 13.62
N PRO A 19 -8.01 -12.03 14.08
CA PRO A 19 -7.63 -11.72 15.44
C PRO A 19 -7.63 -10.19 15.56
N SER A 20 -8.55 -9.67 16.39
CA SER A 20 -8.81 -8.26 16.62
C SER A 20 -7.69 -7.56 17.42
N GLN A 21 -6.43 -7.97 17.25
CA GLN A 21 -5.32 -7.54 18.10
C GLN A 21 -4.08 -7.10 17.33
N PHE A 22 -4.22 -6.61 16.09
CA PHE A 22 -3.21 -5.68 15.58
C PHE A 22 -3.44 -4.32 16.24
N LYS A 23 -3.00 -4.20 17.50
CA LYS A 23 -2.89 -2.91 18.15
C LYS A 23 -1.66 -2.25 17.54
N LEU A 24 -1.89 -1.30 16.63
CA LEU A 24 -0.86 -0.40 16.14
C LEU A 24 -0.46 0.47 17.33
N GLU A 25 0.41 -0.04 18.19
CA GLU A 25 1.04 0.73 19.26
C GLU A 25 1.92 1.76 18.56
N THR A 26 1.36 2.95 18.39
CA THR A 26 2.08 4.17 18.00
C THR A 26 3.32 4.28 18.89
N PHE A 27 4.50 4.19 18.30
CA PHE A 27 5.73 4.66 18.93
C PHE A 27 5.54 6.16 19.21
N MET A 28 5.04 6.47 20.40
CA MET A 28 4.91 7.83 20.91
C MET A 28 6.32 8.25 21.33
N ASP A 29 7.07 8.75 20.35
CA ASP A 29 8.32 9.47 20.59
C ASP A 29 8.02 10.66 21.50
N THR A 30 8.69 10.76 22.65
CA THR A 30 8.48 11.80 23.66
C THR A 30 9.11 13.15 23.28
N THR A 31 9.34 13.39 21.98
CA THR A 31 9.61 14.73 21.47
C THR A 31 8.30 15.52 21.44
N PRO A 32 8.32 16.86 21.63
CA PRO A 32 7.12 17.65 21.41
C PRO A 32 6.60 17.35 20.01
N ALA A 33 5.39 16.80 19.93
CA ALA A 33 4.76 16.43 18.68
C ALA A 33 4.68 17.67 17.79
N VAL A 34 5.61 17.82 16.85
CA VAL A 34 5.38 18.64 15.68
C VAL A 34 4.17 17.98 15.02
N PRO A 35 3.02 18.67 14.89
CA PRO A 35 1.89 18.11 14.17
C PRO A 35 2.40 17.71 12.80
N PHE A 36 2.42 16.42 12.52
CA PHE A 36 2.71 15.92 11.20
C PHE A 36 1.51 16.26 10.33
N GLU A 37 1.55 17.43 9.72
CA GLU A 37 0.54 17.89 8.78
C GLU A 37 0.78 17.17 7.44
N ILE A 38 0.00 16.12 7.19
CA ILE A 38 -0.09 15.54 5.85
C ILE A 38 -0.79 16.57 4.97
N LYS A 39 -0.05 17.11 4.01
CA LYS A 39 -0.63 17.98 2.98
C LYS A 39 -1.52 17.15 2.07
N GLU A 40 -2.79 17.54 1.98
CA GLU A 40 -3.70 17.00 0.98
C GLU A 40 -3.53 17.73 -0.34
N CYS A 41 -3.64 16.99 -1.44
CA CYS A 41 -3.53 17.52 -2.79
C CYS A 41 -4.88 17.42 -3.51
N PRO A 42 -5.23 18.39 -4.38
CA PRO A 42 -6.46 18.30 -5.17
C PRO A 42 -6.49 17.05 -6.04
N LEU A 43 -7.66 16.43 -6.21
CA LEU A 43 -7.78 15.22 -7.06
C LEU A 43 -7.60 15.51 -8.56
N ASN A 44 -7.86 16.76 -8.98
CA ASN A 44 -7.83 17.17 -10.39
C ASN A 44 -6.53 17.89 -10.74
N LEU A 45 -5.40 17.25 -10.42
CA LEU A 45 -4.08 17.73 -10.83
C LEU A 45 -3.73 17.22 -12.23
N PRO A 46 -2.93 17.97 -13.00
CA PRO A 46 -2.43 17.48 -14.28
C PRO A 46 -1.47 16.30 -14.07
N PHE A 47 -1.37 15.41 -15.06
CA PHE A 47 -0.40 14.33 -15.03
C PHE A 47 1.03 14.88 -15.17
N SER A 48 1.96 14.33 -14.38
CA SER A 48 3.38 14.58 -14.53
C SER A 48 3.86 14.26 -15.95
N CYS A 49 4.89 14.95 -16.43
CA CYS A 49 5.46 14.79 -17.78
C CYS A 49 4.53 15.08 -18.98
N THR A 50 3.30 15.58 -18.76
CA THR A 50 2.37 15.93 -19.86
C THR A 50 2.31 17.43 -20.15
N ASN A 51 2.77 18.28 -19.22
CA ASN A 51 2.62 19.74 -19.32
C ASN A 51 3.98 20.47 -19.23
N GLN A 52 4.15 21.50 -20.05
CA GLN A 52 5.36 22.34 -20.10
C GLN A 52 5.23 23.58 -19.21
N THR A 53 4.05 23.84 -18.64
CA THR A 53 3.86 24.92 -17.68
C THR A 53 4.49 24.55 -16.35
N LEU A 54 5.33 25.44 -15.82
CA LEU A 54 5.85 25.36 -14.44
C LEU A 54 4.69 25.17 -13.46
N ILE A 55 4.76 24.12 -12.65
CA ILE A 55 3.88 23.91 -11.50
C ILE A 55 4.67 24.27 -10.26
N GLU A 56 4.26 25.36 -9.62
CA GLU A 56 4.94 25.92 -8.44
C GLU A 56 4.78 25.03 -7.19
N ASP A 57 3.65 24.32 -7.07
CA ASP A 57 3.40 23.44 -5.93
C ASP A 57 4.00 22.04 -6.14
N THR A 58 5.29 21.93 -5.87
CA THR A 58 6.04 20.67 -5.96
C THR A 58 5.67 19.66 -4.88
N CYS A 59 4.92 20.04 -3.84
CA CYS A 59 4.39 19.06 -2.88
C CYS A 59 3.22 18.27 -3.46
N CYS A 60 2.53 18.83 -4.45
CA CYS A 60 1.38 18.20 -5.10
C CYS A 60 1.65 17.82 -6.56
N PHE A 61 2.89 17.95 -7.03
CA PHE A 61 3.23 17.64 -8.41
C PHE A 61 4.65 17.10 -8.52
N GLU A 62 4.78 15.88 -9.03
CA GLU A 62 6.05 15.20 -9.19
C GLU A 62 6.87 15.81 -10.34
N TYR A 63 7.89 16.60 -9.98
CA TYR A 63 8.85 17.20 -10.90
C TYR A 63 10.18 17.47 -10.16
N PRO A 64 11.36 17.24 -10.78
CA PRO A 64 11.58 16.81 -12.16
C PRO A 64 11.40 15.30 -12.41
N GLY A 65 11.25 14.50 -11.34
CA GLY A 65 11.12 13.04 -11.39
C GLY A 65 9.69 12.55 -11.71
N GLY A 66 9.10 13.05 -12.79
CA GLY A 66 7.67 12.86 -13.07
C GLY A 66 7.28 11.45 -13.55
N VAL A 67 8.25 10.60 -13.88
CA VAL A 67 7.98 9.20 -14.23
C VAL A 67 8.26 8.34 -13.00
N LEU A 68 7.23 7.69 -12.44
CA LEU A 68 7.40 6.75 -11.33
C LEU A 68 7.47 5.31 -11.85
N LEU A 69 8.63 4.68 -11.65
CA LEU A 69 8.87 3.30 -12.07
C LEU A 69 8.69 2.37 -10.88
N GLN A 70 7.65 1.53 -10.92
CA GLN A 70 7.50 0.42 -9.99
C GLN A 70 8.25 -0.79 -10.55
N THR A 71 9.46 -1.03 -10.03
CA THR A 71 10.35 -2.09 -10.54
C THR A 71 10.20 -3.37 -9.73
N GLN A 72 10.37 -4.51 -10.41
CA GLN A 72 10.19 -5.83 -9.85
C GLN A 72 11.35 -6.75 -10.22
N PHE A 73 11.62 -7.75 -9.37
CA PHE A 73 12.58 -8.81 -9.65
C PHE A 73 11.91 -10.16 -9.86
N TRP A 74 12.50 -10.93 -10.77
CA TRP A 74 12.35 -12.38 -10.85
C TRP A 74 13.67 -13.02 -10.48
N ASP A 75 13.87 -13.25 -9.18
CA ASP A 75 15.08 -13.86 -8.66
C ASP A 75 14.96 -15.38 -8.77
N TYR A 76 15.63 -15.97 -9.75
CA TYR A 76 15.55 -17.41 -10.02
C TYR A 76 16.62 -18.22 -9.27
N TYR A 77 17.80 -17.63 -8.99
CA TYR A 77 18.89 -18.30 -8.28
C TYR A 77 19.84 -17.33 -7.57
N PRO A 78 19.92 -17.35 -6.22
CA PRO A 78 19.02 -18.08 -5.33
C PRO A 78 17.58 -17.54 -5.44
N PRO A 79 16.55 -18.40 -5.35
CA PRO A 79 15.17 -17.93 -5.41
C PRO A 79 14.82 -17.06 -4.19
N VAL A 80 14.06 -15.98 -4.41
CA VAL A 80 13.57 -15.06 -3.38
C VAL A 80 12.08 -14.79 -3.59
N GLY A 81 11.28 -14.99 -2.54
CA GLY A 81 9.83 -14.84 -2.59
C GLY A 81 9.11 -16.12 -3.03
N PRO A 82 7.78 -16.07 -3.21
CA PRO A 82 7.00 -17.20 -3.69
C PRO A 82 7.23 -17.55 -5.16
N ASP A 83 7.09 -18.84 -5.49
CA ASP A 83 7.47 -19.43 -6.78
C ASP A 83 6.64 -18.95 -7.99
N ASP A 84 5.54 -18.23 -7.75
CA ASP A 84 4.59 -17.76 -8.75
C ASP A 84 4.38 -16.23 -8.72
N MET A 85 5.28 -15.48 -8.06
CA MET A 85 5.22 -14.02 -8.03
C MET A 85 6.58 -13.35 -8.19
N PHE A 86 6.54 -12.14 -8.74
CA PHE A 86 7.68 -11.23 -8.70
C PHE A 86 7.79 -10.59 -7.31
N THR A 87 9.01 -10.17 -6.94
CA THR A 87 9.26 -9.39 -5.73
C THR A 87 9.39 -7.91 -6.05
N LEU A 88 9.08 -7.04 -5.08
CA LEU A 88 9.25 -5.60 -5.22
C LEU A 88 10.75 -5.27 -5.17
N HIS A 89 11.26 -4.61 -6.21
CA HIS A 89 12.60 -4.02 -6.17
C HIS A 89 12.53 -2.60 -5.61
N GLY A 90 11.67 -1.76 -6.17
CA GLY A 90 11.52 -0.40 -5.66
C GLY A 90 10.53 0.46 -6.45
N LEU A 91 10.54 1.74 -6.09
CA LEU A 91 9.83 2.82 -6.76
C LEU A 91 10.83 3.94 -7.05
N TRP A 92 11.03 4.28 -8.32
CA TRP A 92 12.06 5.24 -8.73
C TRP A 92 11.44 6.45 -9.45
N PRO A 93 11.82 7.69 -9.06
CA PRO A 93 11.41 8.91 -9.75
C PRO A 93 12.43 9.29 -10.84
N ASP A 94 12.11 8.96 -12.09
CA ASP A 94 12.91 9.31 -13.25
C ASP A 94 12.45 10.64 -13.87
N ARG A 95 13.40 11.33 -14.52
CA ARG A 95 13.05 12.50 -15.31
C ARG A 95 12.18 12.10 -16.50
N CYS A 96 11.46 13.07 -17.04
CA CYS A 96 10.57 12.85 -18.18
C CYS A 96 11.28 12.45 -19.48
N ASP A 97 12.61 12.59 -19.56
CA ASP A 97 13.47 12.16 -20.66
C ASP A 97 14.09 10.76 -20.49
N GLY A 98 13.82 10.10 -19.35
CA GLY A 98 14.43 8.81 -18.99
C GLY A 98 15.91 8.94 -18.60
#